data_AF-A0A1Q7EXB4-F1
#
_entry.id   AF-A0A1Q7EXB4-F1
#
_cell.length_a   1.000
_cell.length_b   1.000
_cell.length_c   1.000
_cell.angle_alpha   90.00
_cell.angle_beta   90.00
_cell.angle_gamma   90.00
#
_symmetry.space_group_name_H-M   'P 1'
#
loop_
_entity.id
_entity.type
_entity.pdbx_description
1 polymer ?
#
loop_
_entity_poly.entity_id
_entity_poly.type
_entity_poly.pdbx_seq_one_letter_code
_entity_poly.pdbx_strand_id
1 'polypeptide(L)'
;MLDLIVRGGQVVTPRGVGSWDVAVQGEQIVAVAEPGTLTRDVGRVIDAAGKIAIPGGIEPHAHASLPLPYPGVRDQGLRAAPPDVISKACVFGGTTTVVVCPPLIRPIGSRRPPEVFVMEPTDAWHRHDPAHARRLHTPRLGCVLGQ
;
A
#
# COMPACT_ATOMS: atom_id res chain seq x y z
N MET A 1 4.27 -22.11 -12.70
CA MET A 1 4.24 -20.80 -13.38
C MET A 1 4.33 -19.72 -12.32
N LEU A 2 5.04 -18.62 -12.57
CA LEU A 2 5.06 -17.45 -11.69
C LEU A 2 3.95 -16.49 -12.12
N ASP A 3 3.35 -15.77 -11.17
CA ASP A 3 2.27 -14.82 -11.49
C ASP A 3 2.84 -13.46 -11.86
N LEU A 4 3.83 -13.00 -11.10
CA LEU A 4 4.46 -11.70 -11.27
C LEU A 4 5.97 -11.80 -11.01
N ILE A 5 6.75 -11.08 -11.81
CA ILE A 5 8.15 -10.77 -11.49
C ILE A 5 8.37 -9.25 -11.57
N VAL A 6 9.04 -8.69 -10.57
CA VAL A 6 9.58 -7.32 -10.58
C VAL A 6 11.07 -7.40 -10.90
N ARG A 7 11.52 -6.70 -11.96
CA ARG A 7 12.91 -6.79 -12.46
C ARG A 7 13.59 -5.45 -12.65
N GLY A 8 14.92 -5.45 -12.61
CA GLY A 8 15.76 -4.31 -13.01
C GLY A 8 15.80 -3.16 -12.01
N GLY A 9 15.19 -3.31 -10.83
CA GLY A 9 15.19 -2.30 -9.77
C GLY A 9 16.23 -2.56 -8.67
N GLN A 10 16.46 -1.55 -7.84
CA GLN A 10 17.16 -1.71 -6.57
C GLN A 10 16.16 -2.23 -5.52
N VAL A 11 16.31 -3.47 -5.08
CA VAL A 11 15.42 -4.09 -4.09
C VAL A 11 15.99 -3.89 -2.70
N VAL A 12 15.18 -3.34 -1.80
CA VAL A 12 15.51 -3.20 -0.38
C VAL A 12 15.09 -4.45 0.37
N THR A 13 16.05 -5.08 1.02
CA THR A 13 15.84 -6.29 1.84
C THR A 13 16.36 -6.04 3.26
N PRO A 14 16.01 -6.88 4.24
CA PRO A 14 16.59 -6.81 5.59
C PRO A 14 18.12 -6.96 5.60
N ARG A 15 18.73 -7.50 4.54
CA ARG A 15 20.19 -7.71 4.43
C ARG A 15 20.90 -6.57 3.71
N GLY A 16 20.16 -5.56 3.23
CA GLY A 16 20.70 -4.44 2.48
C GLY A 16 19.98 -4.22 1.14
N VAL A 17 20.55 -3.30 0.35
CA VAL A 17 20.02 -2.88 -0.95
C VAL A 17 20.89 -3.47 -2.06
N GLY A 18 20.28 -3.97 -3.13
CA GLY A 18 21.01 -4.45 -4.29
C GLY A 18 20.13 -4.64 -5.52
N SER A 19 20.77 -5.01 -6.64
CA SER A 19 20.08 -5.37 -7.87
C SER A 19 19.55 -6.79 -7.74
N TRP A 20 18.22 -6.94 -7.70
CA TRP A 20 17.56 -8.23 -7.53
C TRP A 20 16.27 -8.28 -8.35
N ASP A 21 15.88 -9.47 -8.77
CA ASP A 21 14.54 -9.76 -9.27
C ASP A 21 13.70 -10.41 -8.16
N VAL A 22 12.43 -9.99 -8.03
CA VAL A 22 11.48 -10.51 -7.05
C VAL A 22 10.39 -11.30 -7.75
N ALA A 23 10.20 -12.56 -7.39
CA ALA A 23 9.16 -13.44 -7.94
C ALA A 23 8.00 -13.62 -6.97
N VAL A 24 6.77 -13.52 -7.48
CA VAL A 24 5.53 -13.73 -6.74
C VAL A 24 4.75 -14.88 -7.37
N GLN A 25 4.22 -15.75 -6.51
CA GLN A 25 3.28 -16.80 -6.88
C GLN A 25 2.20 -16.90 -5.80
N GLY A 26 0.94 -16.92 -6.22
CA GLY A 26 -0.21 -16.65 -5.37
C GLY A 26 -0.08 -15.28 -4.70
N GLU A 27 -0.13 -15.28 -3.39
CA GLU A 27 -0.02 -14.08 -2.55
C GLU A 27 1.34 -13.97 -1.84
N GLN A 28 2.33 -14.76 -2.28
CA GLN A 28 3.62 -14.88 -1.60
C GLN A 28 4.80 -14.54 -2.51
N ILE A 29 5.81 -13.92 -1.90
CA ILE A 29 7.14 -13.78 -2.52
C ILE A 29 7.81 -15.15 -2.44
N VAL A 30 8.02 -15.79 -3.58
CA VAL A 30 8.61 -17.14 -3.66
C VAL A 30 10.11 -17.14 -3.98
N ALA A 31 10.64 -16.02 -4.47
CA ALA A 31 12.08 -15.85 -4.64
C ALA A 31 12.50 -14.38 -4.67
N VAL A 32 13.71 -14.12 -4.18
CA VAL A 32 14.50 -12.92 -4.45
C VAL A 32 15.84 -13.42 -4.99
N ALA A 33 16.16 -13.11 -6.24
CA ALA A 33 17.25 -13.76 -6.94
C ALA A 33 18.04 -12.77 -7.81
N GLU A 34 19.26 -13.16 -8.20
CA GLU A 34 20.09 -12.32 -9.06
C GLU A 34 19.37 -12.03 -10.39
N PRO A 35 19.58 -10.84 -10.98
CA PRO A 35 18.92 -10.45 -12.22
C PRO A 35 19.08 -11.49 -13.32
N GLY A 36 17.97 -11.86 -13.96
CA GLY A 36 17.97 -12.78 -15.10
C GLY A 36 18.08 -14.28 -14.74
N THR A 37 18.17 -14.64 -13.47
CA THR A 37 18.20 -16.06 -13.04
C THR A 37 16.83 -16.72 -13.01
N LEU A 38 15.75 -15.93 -12.96
CA LEU A 38 14.38 -16.43 -12.97
C LEU A 38 13.94 -16.79 -14.40
N THR A 39 14.03 -18.06 -14.76
CA THR A 39 13.74 -18.58 -16.12
C THR A 39 12.35 -19.21 -16.29
N ARG A 40 11.52 -19.21 -15.25
CA ARG A 40 10.16 -19.78 -15.29
C ARG A 40 9.23 -18.91 -16.14
N ASP A 41 8.24 -19.54 -16.78
CA ASP A 41 7.12 -18.85 -17.40
C ASP A 41 6.41 -17.95 -16.38
N VAL A 42 6.12 -16.72 -16.79
CA VAL A 42 5.59 -15.65 -15.93
C VAL A 42 4.35 -15.03 -16.55
N GLY A 43 3.30 -14.82 -15.74
CA GLY A 43 2.07 -14.16 -16.17
C GLY A 43 2.25 -12.66 -16.44
N ARG A 44 3.05 -11.98 -15.62
CA ARG A 44 3.30 -10.53 -15.72
C ARG A 44 4.73 -10.15 -15.31
N VAL A 45 5.34 -9.23 -16.04
CA VAL A 45 6.62 -8.61 -15.66
C VAL A 45 6.41 -7.13 -15.39
N ILE A 46 6.96 -6.64 -14.27
CA ILE A 46 7.07 -5.22 -13.94
C ILE A 46 8.53 -4.79 -14.11
N ASP A 47 8.74 -3.83 -15.00
CA ASP A 47 10.05 -3.20 -15.21
C ASP A 47 10.27 -2.06 -14.18
N ALA A 48 11.18 -2.31 -13.25
CA ALA A 48 11.61 -1.41 -12.20
C ALA A 48 12.98 -0.75 -12.52
N ALA A 49 13.43 -0.75 -13.78
CA ALA A 49 14.66 -0.07 -14.19
C ALA A 49 14.70 1.39 -13.70
N GLY A 50 15.80 1.74 -13.02
CA GLY A 50 15.99 3.07 -12.43
C GLY A 50 15.12 3.39 -11.22
N LYS A 51 14.40 2.41 -10.66
CA LYS A 51 13.51 2.55 -9.51
C LYS A 51 14.02 1.75 -8.31
N ILE A 52 13.48 2.08 -7.14
CA ILE A 52 13.68 1.33 -5.90
C ILE A 52 12.41 0.53 -5.60
N ALA A 53 12.56 -0.77 -5.37
CA ALA A 53 11.50 -1.64 -4.88
C ALA A 53 11.69 -1.85 -3.38
N ILE A 54 10.72 -1.36 -2.59
CA ILE A 54 10.71 -1.48 -1.13
C ILE A 54 9.55 -2.37 -0.68
N PRO A 55 9.64 -3.01 0.50
CA PRO A 55 8.48 -3.61 1.14
C PRO A 55 7.36 -2.57 1.31
N GLY A 56 6.12 -3.02 1.25
CA GLY A 56 4.97 -2.14 1.51
C GLY A 56 5.02 -1.57 2.93
N GLY A 57 4.63 -0.31 3.07
CA GLY A 57 4.61 0.37 4.37
C GLY A 57 3.60 -0.26 5.33
N ILE A 58 3.95 -0.23 6.62
CA ILE A 58 3.07 -0.61 7.73
C ILE A 58 2.75 0.64 8.54
N GLU A 59 1.49 1.06 8.54
CA GLU A 59 1.00 2.20 9.32
C GLU A 59 0.37 1.69 10.63
N PRO A 60 1.04 1.83 11.78
CA PRO A 60 0.55 1.29 13.04
C PRO A 60 -0.48 2.17 13.75
N HIS A 61 -0.71 3.41 13.29
CA HIS A 61 -1.51 4.39 14.00
C HIS A 61 -2.42 5.21 13.08
N ALA A 62 -3.37 4.54 12.43
CA ALA A 62 -4.43 5.22 11.70
C ALA A 62 -5.71 5.38 12.54
N HIS A 63 -6.49 6.41 12.25
CA HIS A 63 -7.85 6.56 12.78
C HIS A 63 -8.86 6.53 11.64
N ALA A 64 -9.85 5.65 11.72
CA ALA A 64 -10.91 5.50 10.71
C ALA A 64 -12.29 5.67 11.33
N SER A 65 -13.19 6.37 10.63
CA SER A 65 -14.59 6.62 11.05
C SER A 65 -14.74 7.27 12.43
N LEU A 66 -13.67 7.84 12.98
CA LEU A 66 -13.63 8.35 14.35
C LEU A 66 -14.21 9.76 14.45
N PRO A 67 -15.12 10.06 15.41
CA PRO A 67 -15.50 11.43 15.71
C PRO A 67 -14.29 12.27 16.12
N LEU A 68 -14.12 13.43 15.50
CA LEU A 68 -13.00 14.32 15.79
C LEU A 68 -13.26 15.06 17.12
N PRO A 69 -12.44 14.87 18.17
CA PRO A 69 -12.75 15.34 19.52
C PRO A 69 -12.43 16.83 19.78
N TYR A 70 -12.16 17.61 18.74
CA TYR A 70 -11.73 19.00 18.88
C TYR A 70 -12.93 19.95 19.12
N PRO A 71 -12.84 20.91 20.06
CA PRO A 71 -13.87 21.94 20.26
C PRO A 71 -14.18 22.68 18.95
N GLY A 72 -15.47 22.89 18.64
CA GLY A 72 -15.92 23.50 17.38
C GLY A 72 -16.02 22.55 16.18
N VAL A 73 -15.24 21.45 16.17
CA VAL A 73 -15.32 20.38 15.14
C VAL A 73 -16.28 19.28 15.59
N ARG A 74 -16.27 18.94 16.88
CA ARG A 74 -17.17 17.95 17.49
C ARG A 74 -18.64 18.32 17.28
N ASP A 75 -18.96 19.61 17.42
CA ASP A 75 -20.34 20.12 17.29
C ASP A 75 -20.85 20.10 15.85
N GLN A 76 -19.94 19.98 14.87
CA GLN A 76 -20.25 19.83 13.45
C GLN A 76 -20.41 18.36 13.03
N GLY A 77 -20.24 17.40 13.95
CA GLY A 77 -20.37 15.97 13.64
C GLY A 77 -19.29 15.42 12.70
N LEU A 78 -18.19 16.14 12.52
CA LEU A 78 -17.11 15.74 11.61
C LEU A 78 -16.39 14.48 12.12
N ARG A 79 -16.04 13.61 11.17
CA ARG A 79 -15.40 12.32 11.42
C ARG A 79 -14.17 12.15 10.54
N ALA A 80 -13.22 11.36 11.02
CA ALA A 80 -12.18 10.81 10.16
C ALA A 80 -12.83 9.99 9.03
N ALA A 81 -12.13 9.93 7.91
CA ALA A 81 -12.59 9.20 6.74
C ALA A 81 -12.87 7.71 7.06
N PRO A 82 -13.79 7.06 6.34
CA PRO A 82 -14.06 5.64 6.54
C PRO A 82 -12.89 4.75 6.08
N PRO A 83 -12.83 3.48 6.54
CA PRO A 83 -11.70 2.59 6.26
C PRO A 83 -11.36 2.41 4.77
N ASP A 84 -12.36 2.39 3.89
CA ASP A 84 -12.18 2.26 2.45
C ASP A 84 -11.45 3.47 1.83
N VAL A 85 -11.79 4.69 2.28
CA VAL A 85 -11.12 5.92 1.82
C VAL A 85 -9.70 5.99 2.34
N ILE A 86 -9.46 5.60 3.61
CA ILE A 86 -8.12 5.57 4.20
C ILE A 86 -7.26 4.52 3.50
N SER A 87 -7.77 3.30 3.33
CA SER A 87 -7.06 2.23 2.62
C SER A 87 -6.66 2.65 1.21
N LYS A 88 -7.56 3.32 0.48
CA LYS A 88 -7.25 3.88 -0.84
C LYS A 88 -6.12 4.92 -0.77
N ALA A 89 -6.13 5.82 0.21
CA ALA A 89 -5.07 6.80 0.41
C ALA A 89 -3.73 6.13 0.75
N CYS A 90 -3.74 5.07 1.59
CA CYS A 90 -2.56 4.29 1.94
C CYS A 90 -1.87 3.69 0.70
N VAL A 91 -2.64 3.11 -0.23
CA VAL A 91 -2.08 2.52 -1.46
C VAL A 91 -1.36 3.57 -2.32
N PHE A 92 -1.90 4.79 -2.45
CA PHE A 92 -1.22 5.88 -3.17
C PHE A 92 0.10 6.30 -2.51
N GLY A 93 0.22 6.15 -1.19
CA GLY A 93 1.44 6.40 -0.43
C GLY A 93 2.40 5.21 -0.34
N GLY A 94 2.04 4.04 -0.89
CA GLY A 94 2.83 2.81 -0.78
C GLY A 94 2.68 2.05 0.55
N THR A 95 1.70 2.41 1.38
CA THR A 95 1.32 1.65 2.58
C THR A 95 0.37 0.53 2.21
N THR A 96 0.73 -0.71 2.54
CA THR A 96 -0.04 -1.91 2.22
C THR A 96 -0.73 -2.52 3.43
N THR A 97 -0.32 -2.13 4.64
CA THR A 97 -0.90 -2.60 5.90
C THR A 97 -1.20 -1.41 6.79
N VAL A 98 -2.43 -1.34 7.31
CA VAL A 98 -2.86 -0.27 8.22
C VAL A 98 -3.52 -0.88 9.45
N VAL A 99 -3.09 -0.45 10.64
CA VAL A 99 -3.68 -0.82 11.92
C VAL A 99 -4.54 0.34 12.40
N VAL A 100 -5.84 0.09 12.52
CA VAL A 100 -6.80 1.12 12.95
C VAL A 100 -6.81 1.18 14.47
N CYS A 101 -6.42 2.32 15.00
CA CYS A 101 -6.39 2.62 16.43
C CYS A 101 -7.73 3.23 16.88
N PRO A 102 -8.51 2.52 17.72
CA PRO A 102 -9.70 3.10 18.35
C PRO A 102 -9.29 4.17 19.38
N PRO A 103 -10.18 5.11 19.73
CA PRO A 103 -9.83 6.19 20.66
C PRO A 103 -9.54 5.58 22.04
N LEU A 104 -8.38 5.92 22.60
CA LEU A 104 -8.05 5.62 24.00
C LEU A 104 -8.79 6.53 25.01
N ILE A 105 -9.63 7.46 24.55
CA ILE A 105 -10.46 8.29 25.41
C ILE A 105 -11.66 7.46 25.89
N ARG A 106 -11.44 6.61 26.89
CA ARG A 106 -12.54 6.07 27.69
C ARG A 106 -13.03 7.14 28.66
N PRO A 107 -14.34 7.29 28.92
CA PRO A 107 -14.76 7.76 30.22
C PRO A 107 -14.15 6.80 31.26
N ILE A 108 -13.50 7.33 32.28
CA ILE A 108 -12.94 6.56 33.40
C ILE A 108 -14.01 5.54 33.86
N GLY A 109 -13.76 4.23 33.63
CA GLY A 109 -14.61 3.15 34.17
C GLY A 109 -15.20 2.10 33.21
N SER A 110 -15.09 2.21 31.86
CA SER A 110 -15.65 1.16 30.98
C SER A 110 -14.72 -0.06 30.85
N ARG A 111 -15.21 -1.27 31.17
CA ARG A 111 -14.45 -2.55 31.19
C ARG A 111 -14.58 -3.42 29.93
N ARG A 112 -15.20 -2.95 28.84
CA ARG A 112 -15.32 -3.78 27.62
C ARG A 112 -13.98 -3.82 26.84
N PRO A 113 -13.48 -4.99 26.43
CA PRO A 113 -12.30 -5.04 25.56
C PRO A 113 -12.61 -4.32 24.23
N PRO A 114 -11.64 -3.64 23.61
CA PRO A 114 -11.84 -3.02 22.30
C PRO A 114 -12.12 -4.12 21.27
N GLU A 115 -13.09 -3.90 20.39
CA GLU A 115 -13.20 -4.69 19.17
C GLU A 115 -12.01 -4.32 18.28
N VAL A 116 -11.10 -5.27 18.09
CA VAL A 116 -9.95 -5.11 17.19
C VAL A 116 -10.41 -5.48 15.80
N PHE A 117 -10.55 -4.49 14.92
CA PHE A 117 -10.75 -4.72 13.49
C PHE A 117 -9.38 -4.80 12.82
N VAL A 118 -9.00 -5.99 12.37
CA VAL A 118 -7.86 -6.20 11.47
C VAL A 118 -8.40 -6.10 10.05
N MET A 119 -7.90 -5.14 9.28
CA MET A 119 -8.27 -5.03 7.86
C MET A 119 -7.56 -6.14 7.11
N GLU A 120 -8.31 -7.07 6.53
CA GLU A 120 -7.74 -8.17 5.75
C GLU A 120 -7.06 -7.63 4.48
N PRO A 121 -5.85 -8.10 4.16
CA PRO A 121 -5.09 -7.62 3.01
C PRO A 121 -5.62 -8.24 1.72
N THR A 122 -6.71 -7.72 1.11
CA THR A 122 -6.99 -7.97 -0.33
C THR A 122 -8.15 -7.21 -0.98
N ASP A 123 -9.06 -6.55 -0.26
CA ASP A 123 -10.25 -5.97 -0.93
C ASP A 123 -9.98 -4.69 -1.75
N ALA A 124 -8.84 -4.03 -1.55
CA ALA A 124 -8.50 -2.80 -2.29
C ALA A 124 -7.96 -3.07 -3.70
N TRP A 125 -7.37 -4.24 -3.95
CA TRP A 125 -6.76 -4.56 -5.25
C TRP A 125 -7.79 -4.92 -6.33
N HIS A 126 -8.91 -5.54 -5.95
CA HIS A 126 -9.92 -6.02 -6.90
C HIS A 126 -11.05 -5.03 -7.20
N ARG A 127 -11.18 -3.93 -6.45
CA ARG A 127 -12.15 -2.86 -6.73
C ARG A 127 -11.54 -1.70 -7.51
N HIS A 128 -10.86 -2.00 -8.61
CA HIS A 128 -10.59 -0.98 -9.63
C HIS A 128 -11.81 -0.83 -10.55
N ASP A 129 -12.60 0.19 -10.23
CA ASP A 129 -13.55 0.87 -11.11
C ASP A 129 -12.98 1.05 -12.54
N PRO A 130 -13.64 0.51 -13.59
CA PRO A 130 -13.18 0.61 -14.97
C PRO A 130 -13.16 2.04 -15.54
N ALA A 131 -13.73 3.03 -14.84
CA ALA A 131 -13.70 4.42 -15.27
C ALA A 131 -12.33 5.09 -15.11
N HIS A 132 -11.44 4.57 -14.25
CA HIS A 132 -10.12 5.16 -13.99
C HIS A 132 -8.97 4.46 -14.74
N ALA A 133 -9.18 3.26 -15.28
CA ALA A 133 -8.19 2.55 -16.10
C ALA A 133 -7.88 3.24 -17.45
N ARG A 134 -8.73 4.18 -17.89
CA ARG A 134 -8.54 4.92 -19.15
C ARG A 134 -7.57 6.11 -19.08
N ARG A 135 -7.03 6.48 -17.91
CA ARG A 135 -6.17 7.68 -17.76
C ARG A 135 -4.67 7.42 -17.61
N LEU A 136 -4.20 6.17 -17.69
CA LEU A 136 -2.75 5.87 -17.63
C LEU A 136 -2.12 5.49 -18.97
N HIS A 137 -2.83 5.68 -20.09
CA HIS A 137 -2.26 5.59 -21.43
C HIS A 137 -2.10 6.98 -22.05
N THR A 138 -0.88 7.51 -22.06
CA THR A 138 -0.29 8.27 -23.20
C THR A 138 1.21 8.55 -22.97
N PRO A 139 1.99 8.78 -24.05
CA PRO A 139 3.42 8.46 -24.13
C PRO A 139 4.35 9.67 -23.97
N ARG A 140 5.65 9.35 -23.84
CA ARG A 140 6.87 10.18 -23.99
C ARG A 140 6.69 11.59 -24.60
N LEU A 141 7.32 12.61 -24.00
CA LEU A 141 8.45 13.41 -24.54
C LEU A 141 8.61 14.74 -23.77
N GLY A 142 9.86 15.18 -23.56
CA GLY A 142 10.24 16.57 -23.83
C GLY A 142 10.52 17.52 -22.65
N CYS A 143 11.82 17.64 -22.35
CA CYS A 143 12.59 18.87 -22.10
C CYS A 143 12.40 19.77 -20.85
N VAL A 144 13.58 20.19 -20.39
CA VAL A 144 13.97 21.18 -19.36
C VAL A 144 13.60 22.60 -19.78
N LEU A 145 13.32 23.47 -18.80
CA LEU A 145 13.72 24.88 -18.62
C LEU A 145 13.18 25.26 -17.20
N GLY A 146 13.96 25.63 -16.19
CA GLY A 146 15.06 26.60 -16.20
C GLY A 146 14.49 27.99 -15.89
N GLN A 147 14.23 28.30 -14.63
CA GLN A 147 14.54 29.54 -13.87
C GLN A 147 14.35 29.26 -12.37
#